data_AF-A0A9P4MWE9-F1
#
_entry.id   AF-A0A9P4MWE9-F1
#
_cell.length_a   1.000
_cell.length_b   1.000
_cell.length_c   1.000
_cell.angle_alpha   90.00
_cell.angle_beta   90.00
_cell.angle_gamma   90.00
#
_symmetry.space_group_name_H-M   'P 1'
#
loop_
_entity.id
_entity.type
_entity.pdbx_description
1 polymer ?
#
loop_
_entity_poly.entity_id
_entity_poly.type
_entity_poly.pdbx_seq_one_letter_code
_entity_poly.pdbx_strand_id
1 'polypeptide(L)'
;IAAPEEKQTTAAEDTHGNDHDRFFWTYTEEPHRTRRMAIIKAHPEVTKLCGPEPLTKYVVTFVVFLQIFCGFLLRNTPILSWPFLVTAYIVGATANQNLFLAIHEISHNLAFRSGLANRVFAVFANLPIGIPYSASFRPYHLTHHKSLGVDGLDTDLPTPLEALFLDSVLGKAFFCTFQIFFYALRPMFVYQLPLTKIHLFNVVAQFTFDYALVQLVGGKALAYLILSSFLAGSLHPCAAHFIAEHYVFEKPSSSAQNPENRIPIPETYSYYGPLNILTYNVGLHNEHHDFPAIPWTRLPELKRIANEFYDELPRHESWVFVIWQFIWDGDVSLWSRVKRKEGGRLVG
;
A
#
# COMPACT_ATOMS: atom_id res chain seq x y z
N ILE A 1 -21.25 -11.14 61.97
CA ILE A 1 -20.02 -11.94 62.09
C ILE A 1 -19.79 -12.57 60.71
N ALA A 2 -18.69 -12.13 60.09
CA ALA A 2 -18.07 -12.45 58.79
C ALA A 2 -18.79 -13.31 57.73
N ALA A 3 -18.94 -12.71 56.54
CA ALA A 3 -19.15 -13.36 55.25
C ALA A 3 -17.81 -13.93 54.71
N PRO A 4 -17.83 -14.87 53.73
CA PRO A 4 -16.62 -15.56 53.28
C PRO A 4 -15.77 -14.69 52.35
N GLU A 5 -14.45 -14.81 52.50
CA GLU A 5 -13.44 -14.13 51.68
C GLU A 5 -13.49 -14.59 50.22
N GLU A 6 -13.83 -13.66 49.33
CA GLU A 6 -13.60 -13.78 47.90
C GLU A 6 -12.10 -13.62 47.65
N LYS A 7 -11.43 -14.69 47.23
CA LYS A 7 -10.06 -14.63 46.71
C LYS A 7 -10.08 -13.75 45.46
N GLN A 8 -9.65 -12.50 45.61
CA GLN A 8 -9.17 -11.69 44.50
C GLN A 8 -7.96 -12.40 43.90
N THR A 9 -8.17 -13.14 42.81
CA THR A 9 -7.10 -13.42 41.85
C THR A 9 -6.68 -12.09 41.26
N THR A 10 -5.63 -11.51 41.81
CA THR A 10 -4.84 -10.47 41.17
C THR A 10 -4.34 -11.04 39.85
N ALA A 11 -4.96 -10.60 38.74
CA ALA A 11 -4.36 -10.73 37.43
C ALA A 11 -3.02 -10.02 37.50
N ALA A 12 -1.94 -10.79 37.38
CA ALA A 12 -0.60 -10.24 37.30
C ALA A 12 -0.56 -9.28 36.11
N GLU A 13 -0.19 -8.03 36.39
CA GLU A 13 0.18 -7.03 35.40
C GLU A 13 1.33 -7.58 34.55
N ASP A 14 1.02 -7.94 33.31
CA ASP A 14 2.02 -8.18 32.26
C ASP A 14 2.57 -6.81 31.81
N THR A 15 3.39 -6.19 32.66
CA THR A 15 4.16 -4.96 32.36
C THR A 15 5.60 -5.28 31.93
N HIS A 16 5.85 -6.51 31.47
CA HIS A 16 7.05 -6.79 30.69
C HIS A 16 6.79 -6.37 29.24
N GLY A 17 7.05 -5.09 28.95
CA GLY A 17 7.33 -4.66 27.58
C GLY A 17 8.38 -5.60 27.01
N ASN A 18 8.04 -6.33 25.96
CA ASN A 18 9.01 -7.15 25.26
C ASN A 18 10.03 -6.17 24.66
N ASP A 19 11.27 -6.13 25.17
CA ASP A 19 12.34 -5.26 24.66
C ASP A 19 12.61 -5.46 23.15
N HIS A 20 12.04 -6.52 22.57
CA HIS A 20 12.09 -6.86 21.15
C HIS A 20 10.89 -6.38 20.31
N ASP A 21 9.91 -5.68 20.89
CA ASP A 21 8.78 -5.06 20.18
C ASP A 21 8.71 -3.56 20.50
N ARG A 22 9.12 -2.73 19.53
CA ARG A 22 9.19 -1.26 19.66
C ARG A 22 8.11 -0.54 18.85
N PHE A 23 7.06 -1.24 18.41
CA PHE A 23 5.96 -0.61 17.65
C PHE A 23 5.11 0.31 18.54
N PHE A 24 4.41 1.26 17.91
CA PHE A 24 3.46 2.13 18.62
C PHE A 24 2.14 1.39 18.83
N TRP A 25 1.90 0.87 20.03
CA TRP A 25 0.63 0.19 20.32
C TRP A 25 -0.48 1.19 20.66
N THR A 26 -1.70 0.94 20.19
CA THR A 26 -2.88 1.75 20.54
C THR A 26 -4.10 0.90 20.88
N TYR A 27 -4.97 1.42 21.75
CA TYR A 27 -6.29 0.88 22.06
C TYR A 27 -7.43 1.65 21.39
N THR A 28 -7.13 2.68 20.59
CA THR A 28 -8.14 3.40 19.80
C THR A 28 -8.50 2.63 18.54
N GLU A 29 -9.76 2.74 18.08
CA GLU A 29 -10.14 2.24 16.76
C GLU A 29 -9.38 2.97 15.64
N GLU A 30 -9.36 2.39 14.44
CA GLU A 30 -8.78 3.05 13.27
C GLU A 30 -9.53 4.38 12.99
N PRO A 31 -8.82 5.47 12.67
CA PRO A 31 -9.37 6.83 12.64
C PRO A 31 -10.31 7.07 11.45
N HIS A 32 -10.18 6.28 10.37
CA HIS A 32 -10.91 6.49 9.12
C HIS A 32 -12.39 6.18 9.26
N ARG A 33 -12.78 5.14 10.00
CA ARG A 33 -14.21 4.89 10.29
C ARG A 33 -14.84 6.05 11.02
N THR A 34 -14.20 6.56 12.07
CA THR A 34 -14.74 7.66 12.87
C THR A 34 -14.82 8.95 12.05
N ARG A 35 -13.77 9.29 11.32
CA ARG A 35 -13.73 10.48 10.46
C ARG A 35 -14.72 10.40 9.30
N ARG A 36 -14.83 9.25 8.62
CA ARG A 36 -15.86 8.98 7.59
C ARG A 36 -17.27 9.23 8.11
N MET A 37 -17.61 8.75 9.32
CA MET A 37 -18.94 8.96 9.90
C MET A 37 -19.20 10.44 10.21
N ALA A 38 -18.19 11.15 10.72
CA ALA A 38 -18.29 12.58 10.98
C ALA A 38 -18.47 13.39 9.68
N ILE A 39 -17.71 13.06 8.63
CA ILE A 39 -17.82 13.69 7.31
C ILE A 39 -19.19 13.44 6.70
N ILE A 40 -19.71 12.20 6.71
CA ILE A 40 -21.05 11.91 6.16
C ILE A 40 -22.14 12.70 6.89
N LYS A 41 -21.97 12.90 8.21
CA LYS A 41 -22.92 13.68 9.01
C LYS A 41 -22.88 15.17 8.65
N ALA A 42 -21.70 15.74 8.43
CA ALA A 42 -21.52 17.15 8.10
C ALA A 42 -21.83 17.45 6.62
N HIS A 43 -21.39 16.58 5.72
CA HIS A 43 -21.41 16.71 4.25
C HIS A 43 -21.98 15.45 3.58
N PRO A 44 -23.27 15.15 3.74
CA PRO A 44 -23.87 13.92 3.18
C PRO A 44 -23.72 13.81 1.65
N GLU A 45 -23.54 14.93 0.95
CA GLU A 45 -23.30 14.97 -0.50
C GLU A 45 -22.03 14.25 -0.96
N VAL A 46 -21.03 14.03 -0.08
CA VAL A 46 -19.81 13.29 -0.45
C VAL A 46 -20.11 11.87 -0.93
N THR A 47 -21.21 11.28 -0.45
CA THR A 47 -21.67 9.95 -0.86
C THR A 47 -22.04 9.88 -2.34
N LYS A 48 -22.35 11.03 -2.97
CA LYS A 48 -22.63 11.12 -4.42
C LYS A 48 -21.37 10.99 -5.28
N LEU A 49 -20.19 11.13 -4.69
CA LEU A 49 -18.91 10.93 -5.38
C LEU A 49 -18.59 9.44 -5.58
N CYS A 50 -19.22 8.55 -4.79
CA CYS A 50 -18.97 7.12 -4.84
C CYS A 50 -19.36 6.49 -6.18
N GLY A 51 -18.63 5.44 -6.55
CA GLY A 51 -18.91 4.62 -7.72
C GLY A 51 -17.78 4.62 -8.74
N PRO A 52 -17.94 3.89 -9.85
CA PRO A 52 -16.85 3.64 -10.76
C PRO A 52 -16.39 4.90 -11.51
N GLU A 53 -15.16 4.82 -12.01
CA GLU A 53 -14.49 5.80 -12.86
C GLU A 53 -14.13 5.16 -14.22
N PRO A 54 -14.93 5.42 -15.28
CA PRO A 54 -14.69 4.87 -16.60
C PRO A 54 -13.32 5.22 -17.20
N LEU A 55 -12.68 6.33 -16.80
CA LEU A 55 -11.37 6.71 -17.30
C LEU A 55 -10.29 5.68 -16.93
N THR A 56 -10.42 5.04 -15.77
CA THR A 56 -9.44 4.06 -15.26
C THR A 56 -9.10 2.98 -16.28
N LYS A 57 -10.11 2.41 -16.96
CA LYS A 57 -9.86 1.32 -17.93
C LYS A 57 -9.07 1.79 -19.16
N TYR A 58 -9.24 3.05 -19.58
CA TYR A 58 -8.51 3.58 -20.73
C TYR A 58 -7.06 3.91 -20.37
N VAL A 59 -6.83 4.50 -19.20
CA VAL A 59 -5.47 4.79 -18.69
C VAL A 59 -4.69 3.48 -18.53
N VAL A 60 -5.27 2.49 -17.85
CA VAL A 60 -4.63 1.16 -17.68
C VAL A 60 -4.30 0.52 -19.01
N THR A 61 -5.26 0.51 -19.95
CA THR A 61 -5.03 -0.10 -21.27
C THR A 61 -3.89 0.60 -22.01
N PHE A 62 -3.86 1.94 -21.99
CA PHE A 62 -2.76 2.71 -22.57
C PHE A 62 -1.41 2.35 -21.94
N VAL A 63 -1.33 2.28 -20.61
CA VAL A 63 -0.07 1.99 -19.89
C VAL A 63 0.40 0.54 -20.13
N VAL A 64 -0.51 -0.43 -20.21
CA VAL A 64 -0.18 -1.82 -20.59
C VAL A 64 0.44 -1.87 -21.98
N PHE A 65 -0.17 -1.19 -22.96
CA PHE A 65 0.38 -1.15 -24.32
C PHE A 65 1.68 -0.36 -24.42
N LEU A 66 1.85 0.70 -23.63
CA LEU A 66 3.11 1.44 -23.54
C LEU A 66 4.26 0.52 -23.09
N GLN A 67 4.05 -0.27 -22.04
CA GLN A 67 5.03 -1.23 -21.55
C GLN A 67 5.41 -2.28 -22.59
N ILE A 68 4.41 -2.88 -23.26
CA ILE A 68 4.63 -3.85 -24.33
C ILE A 68 5.41 -3.21 -25.49
N PHE A 69 5.05 -1.99 -25.86
CA PHE A 69 5.73 -1.25 -26.92
C PHE A 69 7.19 -0.94 -26.57
N CYS A 70 7.47 -0.46 -25.35
CA CYS A 70 8.84 -0.25 -24.89
C CYS A 70 9.65 -1.55 -24.87
N GLY A 71 9.08 -2.65 -24.37
CA GLY A 71 9.70 -3.97 -24.43
C GLY A 71 10.02 -4.41 -25.86
N PHE A 72 9.10 -4.16 -26.80
CA PHE A 72 9.33 -4.41 -28.23
C PHE A 72 10.46 -3.55 -28.80
N LEU A 73 10.51 -2.25 -28.51
CA LEU A 73 11.59 -1.37 -28.97
C LEU A 73 12.96 -1.81 -28.44
N LEU A 74 13.03 -2.31 -27.21
CA LEU A 74 14.26 -2.74 -26.54
C LEU A 74 14.69 -4.18 -26.88
N ARG A 75 13.94 -4.92 -27.70
CA ARG A 75 14.18 -6.35 -27.98
C ARG A 75 15.59 -6.70 -28.46
N ASN A 76 16.26 -5.78 -29.15
CA ASN A 76 17.63 -5.99 -29.64
C ASN A 76 18.69 -5.26 -28.80
N THR A 77 18.27 -4.49 -27.81
CA THR A 77 19.15 -3.69 -26.96
C THR A 77 19.79 -4.55 -25.86
N PRO A 78 21.09 -4.42 -25.55
CA PRO A 78 21.70 -5.11 -24.40
C PRO A 78 21.10 -4.63 -23.07
N ILE A 79 20.81 -5.55 -22.15
CA ILE A 79 20.13 -5.25 -20.87
C ILE A 79 20.90 -4.24 -20.02
N LEU A 80 22.23 -4.35 -19.97
CA LEU A 80 23.08 -3.44 -19.18
C LEU A 80 23.45 -2.15 -19.91
N SER A 81 22.88 -1.89 -21.09
CA SER A 81 23.13 -0.63 -21.80
C SER A 81 22.33 0.52 -21.20
N TRP A 82 22.89 1.73 -21.27
CA TRP A 82 22.21 2.94 -20.79
C TRP A 82 20.81 3.14 -21.37
N PRO A 83 20.54 2.97 -22.68
CA PRO A 83 19.19 3.09 -23.20
C PRO A 83 18.19 2.12 -22.55
N PHE A 84 18.61 0.89 -22.26
CA PHE A 84 17.75 -0.10 -21.61
C PHE A 84 17.47 0.28 -20.15
N LEU A 85 18.51 0.56 -19.37
CA LEU A 85 18.38 0.87 -17.94
C LEU A 85 17.61 2.18 -17.70
N VAL A 86 17.89 3.23 -18.49
CA VAL A 86 17.19 4.51 -18.37
C VAL A 86 15.72 4.37 -18.77
N THR A 87 15.42 3.61 -19.83
CA THR A 87 14.02 3.37 -20.24
C THR A 87 13.29 2.54 -19.19
N ALA A 88 13.93 1.50 -18.63
CA ALA A 88 13.37 0.67 -17.57
C ALA A 88 13.10 1.46 -16.29
N TYR A 89 13.98 2.38 -15.92
CA TYR A 89 13.80 3.19 -14.71
C TYR A 89 12.80 4.33 -14.91
N ILE A 90 12.95 5.16 -15.95
CA ILE A 90 12.12 6.37 -16.09
C ILE A 90 10.73 6.03 -16.62
N VAL A 91 10.64 5.31 -17.73
CA VAL A 91 9.35 4.96 -18.34
C VAL A 91 8.79 3.71 -17.67
N GLY A 92 9.60 2.67 -17.59
CA GLY A 92 9.22 1.36 -17.10
C GLY A 92 8.71 1.39 -15.65
N ALA A 93 9.55 1.86 -14.72
CA ALA A 93 9.21 1.87 -13.30
C ALA A 93 8.04 2.80 -13.00
N THR A 94 7.97 3.97 -13.64
CA THR A 94 6.83 4.90 -13.52
C THR A 94 5.53 4.26 -14.00
N ALA A 95 5.54 3.60 -15.16
CA ALA A 95 4.35 2.94 -15.69
C ALA A 95 3.97 1.69 -14.87
N ASN A 96 4.92 0.96 -14.30
CA ASN A 96 4.60 -0.14 -13.38
C ASN A 96 4.09 0.37 -12.04
N GLN A 97 4.57 1.51 -11.55
CA GLN A 97 3.96 2.21 -10.41
C GLN A 97 2.52 2.60 -10.68
N ASN A 98 2.24 3.14 -11.87
CA ASN A 98 0.87 3.38 -12.31
C ASN A 98 0.04 2.08 -12.29
N LEU A 99 0.54 0.98 -12.85
CA LEU A 99 -0.20 -0.28 -12.88
C LEU A 99 -0.42 -0.91 -11.50
N PHE A 100 0.54 -0.78 -10.58
CA PHE A 100 0.36 -1.21 -9.19
C PHE A 100 -0.80 -0.48 -8.54
N LEU A 101 -0.86 0.84 -8.71
CA LEU A 101 -1.90 1.68 -8.14
C LEU A 101 -3.23 1.58 -8.90
N ALA A 102 -3.19 1.20 -10.18
CA ALA A 102 -4.39 0.84 -10.90
C ALA A 102 -4.99 -0.46 -10.36
N ILE A 103 -4.19 -1.48 -10.09
CA ILE A 103 -4.65 -2.73 -9.47
C ILE A 103 -5.22 -2.46 -8.07
N HIS A 104 -4.63 -1.51 -7.35
CA HIS A 104 -5.18 -0.97 -6.12
C HIS A 104 -6.59 -0.37 -6.31
N GLU A 105 -6.77 0.57 -7.24
CA GLU A 105 -8.08 1.16 -7.55
C GLU A 105 -9.11 0.10 -8.00
N ILE A 106 -8.70 -0.83 -8.86
CA ILE A 106 -9.54 -1.90 -9.38
C ILE A 106 -9.99 -2.86 -8.26
N SER A 107 -9.17 -3.06 -7.23
CA SER A 107 -9.49 -3.91 -6.07
C SER A 107 -10.70 -3.42 -5.29
N HIS A 108 -10.92 -2.11 -5.27
CA HIS A 108 -12.10 -1.42 -4.73
C HIS A 108 -13.32 -1.44 -5.66
N ASN A 109 -13.22 -2.14 -6.80
CA ASN A 109 -14.22 -2.20 -7.86
C ASN A 109 -14.51 -0.84 -8.52
N LEU A 110 -13.50 0.03 -8.61
CA LEU A 110 -13.68 1.38 -9.14
C LEU A 110 -13.56 1.47 -10.67
N ALA A 111 -13.09 0.43 -11.38
CA ALA A 111 -13.05 0.47 -12.85
C ALA A 111 -14.37 0.06 -13.51
N PHE A 112 -15.11 -0.88 -12.88
CA PHE A 112 -16.40 -1.39 -13.39
C PHE A 112 -17.42 -1.58 -12.27
N ARG A 113 -18.71 -1.57 -12.60
CA ARG A 113 -19.75 -1.98 -11.64
C ARG A 113 -19.71 -3.47 -11.30
N SER A 114 -19.23 -4.30 -12.23
CA SER A 114 -19.15 -5.76 -12.06
C SER A 114 -17.86 -6.14 -11.34
N GLY A 115 -17.98 -6.82 -10.20
CA GLY A 115 -16.81 -7.31 -9.45
C GLY A 115 -15.96 -8.31 -10.25
N LEU A 116 -16.59 -9.16 -11.08
CA LEU A 116 -15.84 -10.07 -11.95
C LEU A 116 -15.07 -9.33 -13.03
N ALA A 117 -15.67 -8.29 -13.64
CA ALA A 117 -14.99 -7.48 -14.64
C ALA A 117 -13.76 -6.78 -14.07
N ASN A 118 -13.85 -6.24 -12.85
CA ASN A 118 -12.69 -5.69 -12.13
C ASN A 118 -11.61 -6.75 -11.90
N ARG A 119 -11.97 -7.95 -11.42
CA ARG A 119 -11.00 -9.03 -11.19
C ARG A 119 -10.26 -9.46 -12.47
N VAL A 120 -10.98 -9.61 -13.58
CA VAL A 120 -10.36 -9.96 -14.87
C VAL A 120 -9.50 -8.81 -15.38
N PHE A 121 -9.97 -7.56 -15.24
CA PHE A 121 -9.22 -6.40 -15.68
C PHE A 121 -7.97 -6.13 -14.83
N ALA A 122 -7.99 -6.46 -13.53
CA ALA A 122 -6.81 -6.43 -12.67
C ALA A 122 -5.73 -7.40 -13.17
N VAL A 123 -6.11 -8.61 -13.61
CA VAL A 123 -5.18 -9.56 -14.24
C VAL A 123 -4.60 -9.00 -15.54
N PHE A 124 -5.41 -8.29 -16.34
CA PHE A 124 -4.90 -7.61 -17.53
C PHE A 124 -3.90 -6.48 -17.18
N ALA A 125 -4.22 -5.66 -16.18
CA ALA A 125 -3.31 -4.62 -15.67
C ALA A 125 -2.01 -5.21 -15.09
N ASN A 126 -2.06 -6.45 -14.59
CA ASN A 126 -0.91 -7.18 -14.06
C ASN A 126 0.07 -7.64 -15.14
N LEU A 127 -0.34 -7.82 -16.40
CA LEU A 127 0.50 -8.47 -17.41
C LEU A 127 1.91 -7.84 -17.55
N PRO A 128 2.08 -6.50 -17.60
CA PRO A 128 3.38 -5.87 -17.65
C PRO A 128 4.24 -6.00 -16.39
N ILE A 129 3.68 -6.50 -15.28
CA ILE A 129 4.44 -6.73 -14.05
C ILE A 129 5.34 -7.96 -14.19
N GLY A 130 4.95 -8.93 -15.02
CA GLY A 130 5.70 -10.17 -15.26
C GLY A 130 5.58 -11.23 -14.17
N ILE A 131 4.83 -10.95 -13.08
CA ILE A 131 4.62 -11.88 -11.96
C ILE A 131 3.15 -11.80 -11.52
N PRO A 132 2.44 -12.93 -11.34
CA PRO A 132 1.01 -12.91 -11.07
C PRO A 132 0.71 -12.56 -9.60
N TYR A 133 0.32 -11.31 -9.30
CA TYR A 133 0.06 -10.88 -7.92
C TYR A 133 -1.33 -10.26 -7.69
N SER A 134 -2.00 -9.75 -8.73
CA SER A 134 -3.24 -8.98 -8.59
C SER A 134 -4.37 -9.74 -7.88
N ALA A 135 -4.46 -11.06 -8.08
CA ALA A 135 -5.44 -11.91 -7.41
C ALA A 135 -5.26 -11.95 -5.88
N SER A 136 -4.01 -12.00 -5.41
CA SER A 136 -3.65 -12.00 -3.99
C SER A 136 -3.69 -10.59 -3.40
N PHE A 137 -3.34 -9.58 -4.19
CA PHE A 137 -3.29 -8.19 -3.74
C PHE A 137 -4.63 -7.72 -3.16
N ARG A 138 -5.74 -7.93 -3.89
CA ARG A 138 -7.06 -7.44 -3.49
C ARG A 138 -7.47 -7.85 -2.06
N PRO A 139 -7.53 -9.13 -1.69
CA PRO A 139 -7.92 -9.55 -0.34
C PRO A 139 -6.99 -9.04 0.77
N TYR A 140 -5.67 -9.00 0.54
CA TYR A 140 -4.73 -8.39 1.50
C TYR A 140 -5.03 -6.91 1.68
N HIS A 141 -5.18 -6.18 0.57
CA HIS A 141 -5.42 -4.75 0.57
C HIS A 141 -6.76 -4.35 1.23
N LEU A 142 -7.83 -5.08 0.94
CA LEU A 142 -9.13 -4.83 1.57
C LEU A 142 -9.12 -5.17 3.07
N THR A 143 -8.35 -6.19 3.47
CA THR A 143 -8.14 -6.52 4.88
C THR A 143 -7.36 -5.41 5.58
N HIS A 144 -6.32 -4.85 4.94
CA HIS A 144 -5.57 -3.70 5.43
C HIS A 144 -6.47 -2.48 5.68
N HIS A 145 -7.30 -2.07 4.71
CA HIS A 145 -8.27 -0.99 4.93
C HIS A 145 -9.25 -1.25 6.08
N LYS A 146 -9.62 -2.52 6.32
CA LYS A 146 -10.62 -2.88 7.33
C LYS A 146 -10.02 -3.12 8.72
N SER A 147 -8.76 -3.52 8.77
CA SER A 147 -8.04 -4.01 9.95
C SER A 147 -6.67 -3.35 10.04
N LEU A 148 -6.61 -2.05 9.74
CA LEU A 148 -5.37 -1.26 9.70
C LEU A 148 -4.61 -1.37 11.02
N GLY A 149 -3.35 -1.77 10.93
CA GLY A 149 -2.48 -1.94 12.09
C GLY A 149 -2.82 -3.12 12.99
N VAL A 150 -3.80 -3.99 12.64
CA VAL A 150 -4.14 -5.15 13.48
C VAL A 150 -3.09 -6.23 13.31
N ASP A 151 -2.47 -6.63 14.43
CA ASP A 151 -1.38 -7.60 14.42
C ASP A 151 -1.82 -8.97 13.87
N GLY A 152 -0.97 -9.57 13.04
CA GLY A 152 -1.24 -10.84 12.37
C GLY A 152 -2.30 -10.81 11.26
N LEU A 153 -2.97 -9.67 11.02
CA LEU A 153 -3.92 -9.51 9.92
C LEU A 153 -3.45 -8.49 8.87
N ASP A 154 -2.90 -7.37 9.32
CA ASP A 154 -2.35 -6.35 8.43
C ASP A 154 -0.92 -6.72 8.01
N THR A 155 -0.81 -7.35 6.85
CA THR A 155 0.48 -7.80 6.30
C THR A 155 1.36 -6.66 5.78
N ASP A 156 0.86 -5.42 5.81
CA ASP A 156 1.64 -4.23 5.45
C ASP A 156 2.66 -3.83 6.53
N LEU A 157 2.41 -4.24 7.78
CA LEU A 157 3.30 -4.01 8.91
C LEU A 157 4.60 -4.82 8.78
N PRO A 158 5.79 -4.22 9.00
CA PRO A 158 7.03 -4.97 9.15
C PRO A 158 6.96 -5.96 10.30
N THR A 159 7.68 -7.07 10.14
CA THR A 159 7.88 -8.00 11.27
C THR A 159 8.92 -7.45 12.26
N PRO A 160 8.89 -7.86 13.54
CA PRO A 160 9.95 -7.49 14.49
C PRO A 160 11.35 -7.88 14.01
N LEU A 161 11.49 -9.00 13.29
CA LEU A 161 12.77 -9.42 12.72
C LEU A 161 13.25 -8.45 11.64
N GLU A 162 12.39 -8.11 10.68
CA GLU A 162 12.72 -7.10 9.65
C GLU A 162 13.13 -5.78 10.31
N ALA A 163 12.36 -5.32 11.30
CA ALA A 163 12.62 -4.06 11.96
C ALA A 163 13.93 -4.10 12.77
N LEU A 164 14.24 -5.18 13.48
CA LEU A 164 15.49 -5.32 14.21
C LEU A 164 16.73 -5.32 13.29
N PHE A 165 16.68 -6.03 12.16
CA PHE A 165 17.83 -6.17 11.27
C PHE A 165 18.02 -4.97 10.33
N LEU A 166 16.94 -4.24 10.02
CA LEU A 166 16.96 -3.16 9.02
C LEU A 166 16.91 -1.77 9.66
N ASP A 167 16.84 -1.63 10.99
CA ASP A 167 16.87 -0.35 11.73
C ASP A 167 18.27 0.27 11.78
N SER A 168 18.82 0.58 10.60
CA SER A 168 20.03 1.36 10.40
C SER A 168 19.93 2.07 9.05
N VAL A 169 20.80 3.05 8.78
CA VAL A 169 20.83 3.72 7.47
C VAL A 169 20.94 2.72 6.31
N LEU A 170 21.90 1.79 6.38
CA LEU A 170 22.12 0.80 5.33
C LEU A 170 20.97 -0.21 5.26
N GLY A 171 20.42 -0.60 6.41
CA GLY A 171 19.25 -1.47 6.49
C GLY A 171 18.00 -0.84 5.87
N LYS A 172 17.73 0.44 6.16
CA LYS A 172 16.62 1.20 5.60
C LYS A 172 16.82 1.45 4.10
N ALA A 173 18.03 1.75 3.66
CA ALA A 173 18.35 1.86 2.23
C ALA A 173 18.14 0.51 1.50
N PHE A 174 18.53 -0.60 2.11
CA PHE A 174 18.24 -1.95 1.60
C PHE A 174 16.73 -2.20 1.54
N PHE A 175 16.01 -1.90 2.62
CA PHE A 175 14.56 -2.02 2.67
C PHE A 175 13.87 -1.25 1.54
N CYS A 176 14.20 0.03 1.34
CA CYS A 176 13.63 0.84 0.27
C CYS A 176 14.08 0.39 -1.14
N THR A 177 15.25 -0.24 -1.28
CA THR A 177 15.70 -0.77 -2.58
C THR A 177 14.97 -2.05 -2.95
N PHE A 178 14.66 -2.89 -1.97
CA PHE A 178 14.05 -4.21 -2.16
C PHE A 178 12.61 -4.27 -1.67
N GLN A 179 11.95 -3.12 -1.54
CA GLN A 179 10.66 -2.96 -0.87
C GLN A 179 9.60 -3.89 -1.44
N ILE A 180 9.55 -4.01 -2.77
CA ILE A 180 8.62 -4.90 -3.47
C ILE A 180 8.69 -6.35 -3.00
N PHE A 181 9.85 -6.84 -2.58
CA PHE A 181 10.01 -8.21 -2.09
C PHE A 181 9.45 -8.38 -0.68
N PHE A 182 9.57 -7.37 0.18
CA PHE A 182 8.92 -7.42 1.50
C PHE A 182 7.41 -7.48 1.34
N TYR A 183 6.83 -6.66 0.47
CA TYR A 183 5.39 -6.68 0.17
C TYR A 183 4.92 -7.98 -0.48
N ALA A 184 5.74 -8.59 -1.34
CA ALA A 184 5.39 -9.84 -2.01
C ALA A 184 5.54 -11.08 -1.10
N LEU A 185 6.56 -11.10 -0.23
CA LEU A 185 6.95 -12.29 0.53
C LEU A 185 6.42 -12.28 1.96
N ARG A 186 6.40 -11.14 2.64
CA ARG A 186 5.96 -11.04 4.04
C ARG A 186 4.57 -11.64 4.28
N PRO A 187 3.55 -11.42 3.42
CA PRO A 187 2.24 -12.01 3.62
C PRO A 187 2.27 -13.54 3.76
N MET A 188 3.21 -14.21 3.09
CA MET A 188 3.36 -15.68 3.15
C MET A 188 3.78 -16.19 4.53
N PHE A 189 4.36 -15.32 5.38
CA PHE A 189 4.83 -15.67 6.72
C PHE A 189 3.93 -15.11 7.83
N VAL A 190 3.11 -14.10 7.52
CA VAL A 190 2.21 -13.44 8.49
C VAL A 190 0.81 -14.02 8.40
N TYR A 191 0.21 -14.00 7.21
CA TYR A 191 -1.17 -14.41 7.01
C TYR A 191 -1.38 -14.97 5.60
N GLN A 192 -1.63 -16.26 5.49
CA GLN A 192 -1.79 -16.94 4.20
C GLN A 192 -3.25 -16.97 3.76
N LEU A 193 -3.51 -16.52 2.54
CA LEU A 193 -4.83 -16.60 1.94
C LEU A 193 -5.09 -17.95 1.27
N PRO A 194 -6.35 -18.43 1.29
CA PRO A 194 -6.73 -19.61 0.52
C PRO A 194 -6.66 -19.31 -0.98
N LEU A 195 -6.04 -20.22 -1.75
CA LEU A 195 -6.00 -20.12 -3.20
C LEU A 195 -7.39 -20.39 -3.79
N THR A 196 -7.77 -19.57 -4.76
CA THR A 196 -9.07 -19.64 -5.44
C THR A 196 -8.92 -19.67 -6.95
N LYS A 197 -10.04 -19.87 -7.68
CA LYS A 197 -10.04 -19.93 -9.15
C LYS A 197 -9.44 -18.67 -9.82
N ILE A 198 -9.58 -17.49 -9.21
CA ILE A 198 -8.99 -16.27 -9.76
C ILE A 198 -7.46 -16.26 -9.65
N HIS A 199 -6.87 -16.92 -8.65
CA HIS A 199 -5.42 -17.09 -8.53
C HIS A 199 -4.90 -17.97 -9.66
N LEU A 200 -5.56 -19.11 -9.90
CA LEU A 200 -5.21 -19.99 -11.03
C LEU A 200 -5.33 -19.25 -12.37
N PHE A 201 -6.40 -18.46 -12.55
CA PHE A 201 -6.56 -17.64 -13.75
C PHE A 201 -5.45 -16.61 -13.91
N ASN A 202 -5.08 -15.89 -12.84
CA ASN A 202 -3.98 -14.91 -12.88
C ASN A 202 -2.66 -15.58 -13.25
N VAL A 203 -2.35 -16.73 -12.65
CA VAL A 203 -1.13 -17.50 -12.94
C VAL A 203 -1.12 -17.92 -14.41
N VAL A 204 -2.17 -18.60 -14.89
CA VAL A 204 -2.25 -19.07 -16.27
C VAL A 204 -2.17 -17.92 -17.27
N ALA A 205 -2.89 -16.82 -17.05
CA ALA A 205 -2.87 -15.65 -17.91
C ALA A 205 -1.47 -15.01 -17.97
N GLN A 206 -0.81 -14.83 -16.81
CA GLN A 206 0.53 -14.24 -16.74
C GLN A 206 1.56 -15.12 -17.46
N PHE A 207 1.61 -16.42 -17.15
CA PHE A 207 2.55 -17.33 -17.81
C PHE A 207 2.30 -17.45 -19.31
N THR A 208 1.04 -17.46 -19.74
CA THR A 208 0.69 -17.48 -21.17
C THR A 208 1.16 -16.21 -21.86
N PHE A 209 0.94 -15.04 -21.24
CA PHE A 209 1.40 -13.75 -21.77
C PHE A 209 2.92 -13.67 -21.83
N ASP A 210 3.61 -14.02 -20.74
CA ASP A 210 5.07 -13.96 -20.68
C ASP A 210 5.69 -14.91 -21.70
N TYR A 211 5.16 -16.13 -21.83
CA TYR A 211 5.58 -17.09 -22.85
C TYR A 211 5.37 -16.52 -24.26
N ALA A 212 4.17 -16.01 -24.56
CA ALA A 212 3.88 -15.41 -25.87
C ALA A 212 4.79 -14.21 -26.17
N LEU A 213 5.06 -13.35 -25.18
CA LEU A 213 5.96 -12.20 -25.32
C LEU A 213 7.38 -12.65 -25.66
N VAL A 214 7.89 -13.67 -24.96
CA VAL A 214 9.23 -14.23 -25.23
C VAL A 214 9.31 -14.83 -26.64
N GLN A 215 8.28 -15.55 -27.09
CA GLN A 215 8.28 -16.16 -28.43
C GLN A 215 8.14 -15.12 -29.56
N LEU A 216 7.29 -14.10 -29.37
CA LEU A 216 6.98 -13.12 -30.42
C LEU A 216 7.93 -11.93 -30.46
N VAL A 217 8.50 -11.53 -29.32
CA VAL A 217 9.32 -10.32 -29.19
C VAL A 217 10.74 -10.64 -28.74
N GLY A 218 10.90 -11.57 -27.79
CA GLY A 218 12.20 -12.03 -27.28
C GLY A 218 12.35 -11.84 -25.77
N GLY A 219 13.25 -12.63 -25.16
CA GLY A 219 13.46 -12.63 -23.70
C GLY A 219 13.87 -11.30 -23.08
N LYS A 220 14.47 -10.39 -23.86
CA LYS A 220 14.82 -9.03 -23.42
C LYS A 220 13.59 -8.16 -23.14
N ALA A 221 12.46 -8.40 -23.81
CA ALA A 221 11.22 -7.70 -23.53
C ALA A 221 10.67 -8.11 -22.15
N LEU A 222 10.67 -9.41 -21.83
CA LEU A 222 10.31 -9.87 -20.49
C LEU A 222 11.28 -9.36 -19.42
N ALA A 223 12.59 -9.33 -19.72
CA ALA A 223 13.58 -8.76 -18.82
C ALA A 223 13.34 -7.26 -18.55
N TYR A 224 12.89 -6.50 -19.55
CA TYR A 224 12.50 -5.10 -19.38
C TYR A 224 11.30 -4.97 -18.44
N LEU A 225 10.26 -5.80 -18.60
CA LEU A 225 9.07 -5.78 -17.73
C LEU A 225 9.42 -6.12 -16.28
N ILE A 226 10.17 -7.20 -16.05
CA ILE A 226 10.59 -7.62 -14.71
C ILE A 226 11.50 -6.58 -14.05
N LEU A 227 12.46 -6.02 -14.79
CA LEU A 227 13.34 -4.97 -14.27
C LEU A 227 12.55 -3.71 -13.92
N SER A 228 11.58 -3.33 -14.77
CA SER A 228 10.68 -2.20 -14.51
C SER A 228 9.85 -2.41 -13.24
N SER A 229 9.33 -3.62 -13.02
CA SER A 229 8.60 -3.98 -11.78
C SER A 229 9.47 -3.91 -10.54
N PHE A 230 10.71 -4.41 -10.63
CA PHE A 230 11.66 -4.32 -9.53
C PHE A 230 11.92 -2.85 -9.19
N LEU A 231 12.36 -2.07 -10.18
CA LEU A 231 12.68 -0.65 -10.01
C LEU A 231 11.47 0.18 -9.56
N ALA A 232 10.26 -0.19 -9.97
CA ALA A 232 9.01 0.44 -9.54
C ALA A 232 8.87 0.40 -8.03
N GLY A 233 9.15 -0.74 -7.38
CA GLY A 233 9.13 -0.87 -5.92
C GLY A 233 10.51 -0.81 -5.28
N SER A 234 11.46 -0.10 -5.90
CA SER A 234 12.78 0.23 -5.32
C SER A 234 12.86 1.73 -4.96
N LEU A 235 14.06 2.30 -4.93
CA LEU A 235 14.33 3.74 -4.76
C LEU A 235 13.84 4.59 -5.94
N HIS A 236 12.54 4.55 -6.23
CA HIS A 236 11.87 5.35 -7.24
C HIS A 236 10.97 6.40 -6.56
N PRO A 237 10.88 7.65 -7.06
CA PRO A 237 10.10 8.71 -6.40
C PRO A 237 8.66 8.34 -6.07
N CYS A 238 7.98 7.63 -6.98
CA CYS A 238 6.60 7.19 -6.72
C CYS A 238 6.53 6.07 -5.68
N ALA A 239 7.57 5.24 -5.52
CA ALA A 239 7.59 4.14 -4.55
C ALA A 239 7.60 4.59 -3.09
N ALA A 240 7.89 5.88 -2.85
CA ALA A 240 7.78 6.45 -1.52
C ALA A 240 6.41 6.22 -0.90
N HIS A 241 5.33 6.11 -1.70
CA HIS A 241 3.98 5.90 -1.19
C HIS A 241 3.90 4.70 -0.23
N PHE A 242 4.61 3.60 -0.52
CA PHE A 242 4.69 2.43 0.37
C PHE A 242 5.23 2.72 1.78
N ILE A 243 6.00 3.79 1.98
CA ILE A 243 6.45 4.24 3.30
C ILE A 243 5.70 5.49 3.79
N ALA A 244 5.37 6.42 2.89
CA ALA A 244 4.72 7.69 3.23
C ALA A 244 3.35 7.46 3.86
N GLU A 245 2.63 6.44 3.40
CA GLU A 245 1.23 6.28 3.71
C GLU A 245 0.98 5.94 5.18
N HIS A 246 1.74 5.01 5.76
CA HIS A 246 1.42 4.41 7.07
C HIS A 246 2.56 4.40 8.10
N TYR A 247 3.74 4.92 7.75
CA TYR A 247 4.77 5.16 8.76
C TYR A 247 4.51 6.47 9.49
N VAL A 248 4.79 6.47 10.78
CA VAL A 248 4.68 7.63 11.66
C VAL A 248 5.97 8.44 11.55
N PHE A 249 5.91 9.56 10.84
CA PHE A 249 7.04 10.48 10.64
C PHE A 249 7.13 11.54 11.73
N GLU A 250 6.06 11.76 12.50
CA GLU A 250 6.05 12.67 13.63
C GLU A 250 6.19 11.87 14.92
N LYS A 251 7.25 12.13 15.68
CA LYS A 251 7.50 11.42 16.93
C LYS A 251 6.31 11.61 17.88
N PRO A 252 5.59 10.54 18.27
CA PRO A 252 4.49 10.66 19.21
C PRO A 252 4.99 11.22 20.54
N SER A 253 4.20 12.07 21.17
CA SER A 253 4.51 12.55 22.52
C SER A 253 4.64 11.37 23.49
N SER A 254 5.45 11.52 24.54
CA SER A 254 5.64 10.45 25.53
C SER A 254 4.32 10.00 26.16
N SER A 255 3.32 10.88 26.25
CA SER A 255 1.98 10.52 26.71
C SER A 255 1.21 9.67 25.69
N ALA A 256 1.35 9.94 24.39
CA ALA A 256 0.71 9.17 23.33
C ALA A 256 1.32 7.77 23.14
N GLN A 257 2.57 7.58 23.59
CA GLN A 257 3.22 6.27 23.55
C GLN A 257 2.67 5.27 24.57
N ASN A 258 2.02 5.72 25.66
CA ASN A 258 1.30 4.82 26.55
C ASN A 258 -0.11 4.57 25.95
N PRO A 259 -0.41 3.34 25.48
CA PRO A 259 -1.70 3.02 24.85
C PRO A 259 -2.90 3.27 25.78
N GLU A 260 -2.70 3.18 27.10
CA GLU A 260 -3.75 3.41 28.12
C GLU A 260 -4.30 4.83 28.09
N ASN A 261 -3.49 5.81 27.68
CA ASN A 261 -3.91 7.19 27.58
C ASN A 261 -4.88 7.44 26.41
N ARG A 262 -4.98 6.50 25.47
CA ARG A 262 -5.90 6.55 24.31
C ARG A 262 -5.77 7.84 23.49
N ILE A 263 -4.56 8.40 23.44
CA ILE A 263 -4.26 9.57 22.61
C ILE A 263 -4.01 9.06 21.18
N PRO A 264 -4.75 9.55 20.16
CA PRO A 264 -4.55 9.11 18.79
C PRO A 264 -3.16 9.46 18.26
N ILE A 265 -2.53 8.50 17.57
CA ILE A 265 -1.30 8.72 16.81
C ILE A 265 -1.68 8.82 15.34
N PRO A 266 -1.25 9.88 14.62
CA PRO A 266 -1.42 9.95 13.17
C PRO A 266 -0.69 8.79 12.50
N GLU A 267 -1.44 7.82 11.99
CA GLU A 267 -0.93 6.59 11.38
C GLU A 267 -1.19 6.54 9.87
N THR A 268 -1.72 7.62 9.31
CA THR A 268 -1.99 7.75 7.88
C THR A 268 -1.72 9.17 7.42
N TYR A 269 -0.90 9.32 6.39
CA TYR A 269 -0.48 10.62 5.87
C TYR A 269 -0.89 10.77 4.41
N SER A 270 -1.39 11.95 4.06
CA SER A 270 -1.64 12.31 2.66
C SER A 270 -0.44 13.04 2.06
N TYR A 271 -0.35 13.05 0.74
CA TYR A 271 0.58 13.78 -0.11
C TYR A 271 -0.21 14.48 -1.22
N TYR A 272 -0.10 15.80 -1.32
CA TYR A 272 -0.84 16.62 -2.30
C TYR A 272 0.03 17.13 -3.45
N GLY A 273 1.17 16.48 -3.71
CA GLY A 273 2.12 16.94 -4.72
C GLY A 273 1.88 16.36 -6.12
N PRO A 274 2.72 16.73 -7.10
CA PRO A 274 2.49 16.49 -8.52
C PRO A 274 2.58 15.02 -8.96
N LEU A 275 3.25 14.15 -8.19
CA LEU A 275 3.39 12.74 -8.56
C LEU A 275 2.04 12.00 -8.58
N ASN A 276 1.01 12.53 -7.91
CA ASN A 276 -0.37 12.05 -7.96
C ASN A 276 -0.94 11.87 -9.37
N ILE A 277 -0.48 12.69 -10.34
CA ILE A 277 -0.89 12.59 -11.75
C ILE A 277 -0.54 11.22 -12.34
N LEU A 278 0.54 10.60 -11.87
CA LEU A 278 1.05 9.31 -12.33
C LEU A 278 0.47 8.13 -11.55
N THR A 279 -0.15 8.40 -10.39
CA THR A 279 -0.43 7.42 -9.34
C THR A 279 -1.89 7.43 -8.90
N TYR A 280 -2.81 7.77 -9.80
CA TYR A 280 -4.26 7.77 -9.53
C TYR A 280 -4.60 8.52 -8.23
N ASN A 281 -3.99 9.69 -8.01
CA ASN A 281 -4.23 10.49 -6.80
C ASN A 281 -4.13 9.72 -5.46
N VAL A 282 -3.42 8.58 -5.40
CA VAL A 282 -3.33 7.76 -4.17
C VAL A 282 -2.73 8.53 -3.01
N GLY A 283 -1.94 9.58 -3.28
CA GLY A 283 -1.43 10.47 -2.26
C GLY A 283 -2.53 11.15 -1.45
N LEU A 284 -3.77 11.29 -1.94
CA LEU A 284 -4.92 11.64 -1.10
C LEU A 284 -5.36 10.42 -0.25
N HIS A 285 -4.43 9.93 0.58
CA HIS A 285 -4.52 8.62 1.18
C HIS A 285 -5.45 8.57 2.39
N ASN A 286 -5.48 9.63 3.21
CA ASN A 286 -6.49 9.76 4.26
C ASN A 286 -7.90 9.78 3.66
N GLU A 287 -8.09 10.56 2.59
CA GLU A 287 -9.35 10.67 1.87
C GLU A 287 -9.78 9.32 1.28
N HIS A 288 -8.82 8.60 0.69
CA HIS A 288 -9.03 7.27 0.16
C HIS A 288 -9.40 6.25 1.24
N HIS A 289 -8.68 6.19 2.35
CA HIS A 289 -9.02 5.28 3.46
C HIS A 289 -10.38 5.59 4.11
N ASP A 290 -10.73 6.87 4.19
CA ASP A 290 -12.03 7.32 4.66
C ASP A 290 -13.15 6.94 3.69
N PHE A 291 -12.91 6.99 2.39
CA PHE A 291 -13.91 6.70 1.36
C PHE A 291 -13.35 5.87 0.20
N PRO A 292 -13.05 4.57 0.41
CA PRO A 292 -12.43 3.72 -0.62
C PRO A 292 -13.36 3.43 -1.81
N ALA A 293 -14.63 3.83 -1.71
CA ALA A 293 -15.60 3.75 -2.80
C ALA A 293 -15.66 5.01 -3.68
N ILE A 294 -14.91 6.07 -3.32
CA ILE A 294 -14.75 7.28 -4.14
C ILE A 294 -13.50 7.07 -5.01
N PRO A 295 -13.62 7.18 -6.34
CA PRO A 295 -12.48 6.93 -7.22
C PRO A 295 -11.49 8.08 -7.22
N TRP A 296 -10.27 7.79 -7.63
CA TRP A 296 -9.15 8.73 -7.70
C TRP A 296 -9.46 10.11 -8.32
N THR A 297 -10.27 10.18 -9.37
CA THR A 297 -10.64 11.45 -10.06
C THR A 297 -11.46 12.38 -9.17
N ARG A 298 -12.12 11.84 -8.14
CA ARG A 298 -13.04 12.56 -7.26
C ARG A 298 -12.49 12.74 -5.84
N LEU A 299 -11.35 12.15 -5.50
CA LEU A 299 -10.68 12.39 -4.22
C LEU A 299 -10.36 13.90 -3.99
N PRO A 300 -9.89 14.68 -4.99
CA PRO A 300 -9.68 16.11 -4.78
C PRO A 300 -10.97 16.86 -4.43
N GLU A 301 -12.11 16.44 -4.99
CA GLU A 301 -13.42 17.03 -4.69
C GLU A 301 -13.91 16.65 -3.29
N LEU A 302 -13.69 15.40 -2.86
CA LEU A 302 -13.93 14.98 -1.47
C LEU A 302 -13.13 15.87 -0.51
N LYS A 303 -11.84 16.05 -0.76
CA LYS A 303 -11.00 16.93 0.06
C LYS A 303 -11.54 18.35 0.08
N ARG A 304 -11.96 18.89 -1.07
CA ARG A 304 -12.50 20.25 -1.17
C ARG A 304 -13.76 20.44 -0.32
N ILE A 305 -14.69 19.48 -0.36
CA ILE A 305 -15.95 19.52 0.39
C ILE A 305 -15.71 19.41 1.89
N ALA A 306 -14.86 18.47 2.31
CA ALA A 306 -14.63 18.13 3.71
C ALA A 306 -13.24 18.59 4.21
N ASN A 307 -12.75 19.73 3.72
CA ASN A 307 -11.38 20.21 3.97
C ASN A 307 -11.07 20.37 5.47
N GLU A 308 -12.06 20.73 6.28
CA GLU A 308 -11.91 20.94 7.70
C GLU A 308 -11.57 19.66 8.48
N PHE A 309 -11.77 18.49 7.85
CA PHE A 309 -11.40 17.19 8.41
C PHE A 309 -9.99 16.74 8.00
N TYR A 310 -9.38 17.39 7.01
CA TYR A 310 -8.11 16.96 6.41
C TYR A 310 -6.99 18.00 6.51
N ASP A 311 -7.30 19.29 6.55
CA ASP A 311 -6.28 20.35 6.44
C ASP A 311 -5.34 20.42 7.65
N GLU A 312 -5.81 20.03 8.84
CA GLU A 312 -5.01 19.94 10.07
C GLU A 312 -4.33 18.58 10.25
N LEU A 313 -4.58 17.60 9.37
CA LEU A 313 -3.90 16.32 9.43
C LEU A 313 -2.46 16.46 8.92
N PRO A 314 -1.51 15.72 9.52
CA PRO A 314 -0.14 15.76 9.04
C PRO A 314 -0.06 15.13 7.64
N ARG A 315 0.86 15.68 6.84
CA ARG A 315 0.98 15.37 5.42
C ARG A 315 2.41 15.45 4.94
N HIS A 316 2.68 14.82 3.81
CA HIS A 316 3.95 14.92 3.11
C HIS A 316 3.87 15.94 1.97
N GLU A 317 4.92 16.75 1.83
CA GLU A 317 5.07 17.70 0.72
C GLU A 317 5.90 17.11 -0.44
N SER A 318 6.72 16.08 -0.15
CA SER A 318 7.59 15.45 -1.15
C SER A 318 7.86 13.99 -0.83
N TRP A 319 7.44 13.10 -1.72
CA TRP A 319 7.76 11.67 -1.67
C TRP A 319 9.25 11.36 -1.79
N VAL A 320 10.00 12.16 -2.57
CA VAL A 320 11.47 12.01 -2.61
C VAL A 320 12.09 12.32 -1.24
N PHE A 321 11.58 13.35 -0.56
CA PHE A 321 12.04 13.70 0.78
C PHE A 321 11.63 12.63 1.80
N VAL A 322 10.46 12.02 1.67
CA VAL A 322 10.04 10.89 2.52
C VAL A 322 11.05 9.73 2.46
N ILE A 323 11.50 9.33 1.25
CA ILE A 323 12.53 8.29 1.11
C ILE A 323 13.83 8.72 1.81
N TRP A 324 14.26 9.97 1.58
CA TRP A 324 15.48 10.50 2.18
C TRP A 324 15.39 10.52 3.71
N GLN A 325 14.28 11.03 4.25
CA GLN A 325 14.04 11.12 5.69
C GLN A 325 13.94 9.73 6.30
N PHE A 326 13.19 8.81 5.69
CA PHE A 326 13.10 7.44 6.18
C PHE A 326 14.47 6.78 6.28
N ILE A 327 15.38 6.99 5.31
CA ILE A 327 16.72 6.39 5.34
C ILE A 327 17.64 7.07 6.38
N TRP A 328 17.63 8.41 6.46
CA TRP A 328 18.63 9.14 7.24
C TRP A 328 18.21 9.57 8.64
N ASP A 329 16.93 9.77 8.88
CA ASP A 329 16.42 10.22 10.17
C ASP A 329 16.49 9.08 11.18
N GLY A 330 17.14 9.31 12.32
CA GLY A 330 17.25 8.31 13.39
C GLY A 330 15.97 8.11 14.19
N ASP A 331 15.03 9.06 14.12
CA ASP A 331 13.74 8.97 14.80
C ASP A 331 12.67 8.23 13.96
N VAL A 332 12.93 7.97 12.67
CA VAL A 332 12.04 7.22 11.77
C VAL A 332 12.67 5.87 11.40
N SER A 333 11.93 4.79 11.61
CA SER A 333 12.43 3.42 11.37
C SER A 333 11.32 2.47 10.94
N LEU A 334 11.69 1.20 10.73
CA LEU A 334 10.71 0.13 10.52
C LEU A 334 9.75 -0.07 11.71
N TRP A 335 10.15 0.39 12.91
CA TRP A 335 9.30 0.38 14.11
C TRP A 335 8.27 1.50 14.14
N SER A 336 8.40 2.51 13.28
CA SER A 336 7.53 3.69 13.25
C SER A 336 6.18 3.36 12.60
N ARG A 337 5.48 2.35 13.11
CA ARG A 337 4.17 1.87 12.67
C ARG A 337 3.27 1.69 13.88
N VAL A 338 1.98 1.95 13.70
CA VAL A 338 0.97 1.75 14.74
C VAL A 338 0.42 0.32 14.69
N LYS A 339 0.37 -0.35 15.85
CA LYS A 339 -0.17 -1.70 16.02
C LYS A 339 -1.35 -1.75 17.00
N ARG A 340 -2.24 -2.69 16.77
CA ARG A 340 -3.42 -2.99 17.60
C ARG A 340 -3.52 -4.48 17.85
N LYS A 341 -3.87 -4.88 19.09
CA LYS A 341 -4.04 -6.29 19.46
C LYS A 341 -5.33 -6.89 18.93
N GLU A 342 -6.39 -6.08 18.91
CA GLU A 342 -7.73 -6.50 18.54
C GLU A 342 -8.40 -5.42 17.69
N GLY A 343 -9.40 -5.84 16.89
CA GLY A 343 -10.12 -4.98 15.96
C GLY A 343 -10.10 -5.54 14.54
N GLY A 344 -10.96 -5.01 13.68
CA GLY A 344 -11.02 -5.41 12.27
C GLY A 344 -11.71 -6.74 11.98
N ARG A 345 -11.67 -7.16 10.72
CA ARG A 345 -12.14 -8.45 10.20
C ARG A 345 -11.51 -8.70 8.84
N LEU A 346 -11.38 -9.96 8.46
CA LEU A 346 -10.95 -10.36 7.12
C LEU A 346 -11.95 -9.87 6.05
N VAL A 347 -11.41 -9.36 4.94
CA VAL A 347 -12.21 -8.91 3.79
C VAL A 347 -11.56 -9.42 2.52
N GLY A 348 -12.25 -10.27 1.76
CA GLY A 348 -11.67 -10.82 0.54
C GLY A 348 -12.53 -11.85 -0.14
#